data_AF-A0A2X2YDB2-F1
#
_entry.id   AF-A0A2X2YDB2-F1
#
_cell.length_a   1.000
_cell.length_b   1.000
_cell.length_c   1.000
_cell.angle_alpha   90.00
_cell.angle_beta   90.00
_cell.angle_gamma   90.00
#
_symmetry.space_group_name_H-M   'P 1'
#
loop_
_entity.id
_entity.type
_entity.pdbx_description
1 polymer ?
#
loop_
_entity_poly.entity_id
_entity_poly.type
_entity_poly.pdbx_seq_one_letter_code
_entity_poly.pdbx_strand_id
1 'polypeptide(L)'
;MKNRNDSKATEEAKKYLFLSSKYRPINKRSVEILVKKHIENAGFKDQKYTPHKLRHTAATLMYKYGNVDIRSLQNILGHENISTTQIYTHVDDETLREAVKTNPLANIK
;
A
#
# COMPACT_ATOMS: atom_id res chain seq x y z
N MET A 1 -20.47 -7.89 -8.96
CA MET A 1 -19.15 -8.39 -9.39
C MET A 1 -19.36 -9.21 -10.65
N LYS A 2 -18.83 -8.84 -11.82
CA LYS A 2 -19.04 -9.64 -13.06
C LYS A 2 -18.47 -11.04 -12.84
N ASN A 3 -19.26 -12.09 -13.09
CA ASN A 3 -18.78 -13.48 -13.04
C ASN A 3 -17.58 -13.61 -13.97
N ARG A 4 -16.43 -14.01 -13.41
CA ARG A 4 -15.25 -14.33 -14.20
C ARG A 4 -15.58 -15.56 -15.02
N ASN A 5 -15.60 -15.43 -16.33
CA ASN A 5 -15.63 -16.59 -17.22
C ASN A 5 -14.21 -17.16 -17.29
N ASP A 6 -13.90 -18.11 -16.40
CA ASP A 6 -12.64 -18.84 -16.29
C ASP A 6 -12.75 -20.27 -16.86
N SER A 7 -13.78 -20.54 -17.67
CA SER A 7 -14.03 -21.84 -18.31
C SER A 7 -12.83 -22.41 -19.06
N LYS A 8 -11.93 -21.55 -19.54
CA LYS A 8 -10.70 -21.91 -20.28
C LYS A 8 -9.45 -22.02 -19.39
N ALA A 9 -9.56 -21.78 -18.09
CA ALA A 9 -8.46 -21.94 -17.14
C ALA A 9 -8.31 -23.41 -16.71
N THR A 10 -7.06 -23.84 -16.48
CA THR A 10 -6.80 -25.14 -15.89
C THR A 10 -7.28 -25.17 -14.43
N GLU A 11 -7.57 -26.36 -13.90
CA GLU A 11 -7.95 -26.52 -12.49
C GLU A 11 -6.90 -25.97 -11.52
N GLU A 12 -5.62 -26.07 -11.88
CA GLU A 12 -4.54 -25.46 -11.11
C GLU A 12 -4.58 -23.92 -11.15
N ALA A 13 -4.83 -23.33 -12.32
CA ALA A 13 -4.91 -21.88 -12.47
C ALA A 13 -6.12 -21.30 -11.72
N LYS A 14 -7.25 -22.03 -11.64
CA LYS A 14 -8.47 -21.60 -10.91
C LYS A 14 -8.24 -21.39 -9.40
N LYS A 15 -7.16 -21.93 -8.83
CA LYS A 15 -6.76 -21.68 -7.43
C LYS A 15 -6.29 -20.24 -7.19
N TYR A 16 -5.91 -19.50 -8.25
CA TYR A 16 -5.39 -18.15 -8.13
C TYR A 16 -6.51 -17.10 -8.21
N LEU A 17 -6.49 -16.14 -7.28
CA LEU A 17 -7.46 -15.05 -7.28
C LEU A 17 -7.38 -14.18 -8.54
N PHE A 18 -6.22 -14.05 -9.19
CA PHE A 18 -6.06 -13.20 -10.37
C PHE A 18 -5.48 -13.95 -11.57
N LEU A 19 -6.25 -13.96 -12.66
CA LEU A 19 -5.86 -14.51 -13.96
C LEU A 19 -5.65 -13.40 -15.00
N SER A 20 -4.71 -13.63 -15.90
CA SER A 20 -4.48 -12.85 -17.12
C SER A 20 -5.53 -13.18 -18.20
N SER A 21 -5.55 -12.39 -19.28
CA SER A 21 -6.40 -12.65 -20.46
C SER A 21 -6.14 -13.99 -21.15
N LYS A 22 -5.00 -14.63 -20.85
CA LYS A 22 -4.62 -15.96 -21.36
C LYS A 22 -4.95 -17.09 -20.36
N TYR A 23 -5.79 -16.84 -19.36
CA TYR A 23 -6.22 -17.82 -18.35
C TYR A 23 -5.09 -18.42 -17.50
N ARG A 24 -3.95 -17.71 -17.42
CA ARG A 24 -2.82 -18.06 -16.55
C ARG A 24 -2.76 -17.11 -15.36
N PRO A 25 -2.22 -17.54 -14.20
CA PRO A 25 -1.97 -16.66 -13.07
C PRO A 25 -1.21 -15.41 -13.51
N ILE A 26 -1.62 -14.25 -13.00
CA ILE A 26 -0.93 -13.00 -13.30
C ILE A 26 0.48 -13.01 -12.68
N ASN A 27 1.48 -12.56 -13.44
CA ASN A 27 2.84 -12.42 -12.93
C ASN A 27 3.13 -10.97 -12.51
N LYS A 28 4.20 -10.78 -11.74
CA LYS A 28 4.64 -9.46 -11.24
C LYS A 28 4.75 -8.42 -12.36
N ARG A 29 5.35 -8.79 -13.49
CA ARG A 29 5.55 -7.88 -14.62
C ARG A 29 4.24 -7.38 -15.22
N SER A 30 3.23 -8.24 -15.29
CA SER A 30 1.90 -7.88 -15.79
C SER A 30 1.22 -6.87 -14.86
N VAL A 31 1.40 -7.01 -13.54
CA VAL A 31 0.91 -6.03 -12.56
C VAL A 31 1.60 -4.68 -12.73
N GLU A 32 2.93 -4.66 -12.89
CA GLU A 32 3.69 -3.42 -13.13
C GLU A 32 3.22 -2.68 -14.40
N ILE A 33 3.03 -3.41 -15.50
CA ILE A 33 2.55 -2.84 -16.77
C ILE A 33 1.13 -2.29 -16.60
N LEU A 34 0.25 -3.02 -15.92
CA LEU A 34 -1.13 -2.60 -15.69
C LEU A 34 -1.19 -1.32 -14.85
N VAL A 35 -0.41 -1.27 -13.77
CA VAL A 35 -0.30 -0.08 -12.92
C VAL A 35 0.23 1.11 -13.72
N LYS A 36 1.32 0.93 -14.48
CA LYS A 36 1.88 1.98 -15.36
C LYS A 36 0.84 2.53 -16.34
N LYS A 37 0.11 1.65 -17.03
CA LYS A 37 -0.95 2.05 -17.96
C LYS A 37 -2.01 2.93 -17.28
N HIS A 38 -2.44 2.57 -16.08
CA HIS A 38 -3.46 3.36 -15.36
C HIS A 38 -2.93 4.70 -14.84
N ILE A 39 -1.66 4.78 -14.46
CA ILE A 39 -0.99 6.03 -14.09
C ILE A 39 -0.93 6.99 -15.29
N GLU A 40 -0.52 6.49 -16.46
CA GLU A 40 -0.47 7.26 -17.70
C GLU A 40 -1.87 7.76 -18.10
N ASN A 41 -2.88 6.88 -18.03
CA ASN A 41 -4.28 7.25 -18.30
C ASN A 41 -4.84 8.30 -17.32
N ALA A 42 -4.31 8.35 -16.09
CA ALA A 42 -4.66 9.37 -15.10
C ALA A 42 -3.90 10.70 -15.32
N GLY A 43 -3.09 10.82 -16.38
CA GLY A 43 -2.37 12.05 -16.75
C GLY A 43 -1.00 12.20 -16.09
N PHE A 44 -0.54 11.20 -15.33
CA PHE A 44 0.78 11.23 -14.71
C PHE A 44 1.85 10.75 -15.70
N LYS A 45 2.81 11.63 -16.03
CA LYS A 45 3.91 11.33 -16.98
C LYS A 45 5.17 10.78 -16.32
N ASP A 46 5.22 10.76 -14.99
CA ASP A 46 6.41 10.38 -14.24
C ASP A 46 6.48 8.86 -14.04
N GLN A 47 7.63 8.26 -14.32
CA GLN A 47 7.84 6.81 -14.17
C GLN A 47 8.11 6.39 -12.72
N LYS A 48 8.18 7.34 -11.77
CA LYS A 48 8.38 7.05 -10.34
C LYS A 48 7.22 6.29 -9.68
N TYR A 49 6.05 6.29 -10.31
CA TYR A 49 4.85 5.65 -9.76
C TYR A 49 4.88 4.14 -10.04
N THR A 50 5.10 3.36 -8.98
CA THR A 50 5.22 1.90 -9.04
C THR A 50 4.23 1.24 -8.06
N PRO A 51 3.95 -0.06 -8.19
CA PRO A 51 3.15 -0.79 -7.20
C PRO A 51 3.66 -0.61 -5.76
N HIS A 52 4.98 -0.52 -5.58
CA HIS A 52 5.58 -0.29 -4.27
C HIS A 52 5.27 1.11 -3.72
N LYS A 53 5.30 2.15 -4.56
CA LYS A 53 4.89 3.51 -4.15
C LYS A 53 3.40 3.59 -3.82
N LEU A 54 2.53 2.91 -4.57
CA LEU A 54 1.10 2.82 -4.24
C LEU A 54 0.88 2.17 -2.86
N ARG A 55 1.61 1.10 -2.56
CA ARG A 55 1.60 0.46 -1.23
C ARG A 55 2.06 1.43 -0.13
N HIS A 56 3.11 2.21 -0.38
CA HIS A 56 3.55 3.21 0.58
C HIS A 56 2.50 4.28 0.83
N THR A 57 1.86 4.79 -0.22
CA THR A 57 0.77 5.77 -0.10
C THR A 57 -0.39 5.19 0.69
N ALA A 58 -0.82 3.95 0.40
CA ALA A 58 -1.88 3.29 1.15
C ALA A 58 -1.52 3.19 2.64
N ALA A 59 -0.30 2.79 2.96
CA ALA A 59 0.17 2.70 4.33
C ALA A 59 0.17 4.07 5.06
N THR A 60 0.68 5.13 4.40
CA THR A 60 0.61 6.49 4.95
C THR A 60 -0.82 6.95 5.19
N LEU A 61 -1.75 6.67 4.27
CA LEU A 61 -3.15 7.05 4.42
C LEU A 61 -3.82 6.32 5.58
N MET A 62 -3.55 5.02 5.76
CA MET A 62 -4.06 4.24 6.89
C MET A 62 -3.51 4.73 8.23
N TYR A 63 -2.23 5.10 8.29
CA TYR A 63 -1.62 5.68 9.50
C TYR A 63 -2.21 7.05 9.82
N LYS A 64 -2.23 7.97 8.84
CA LYS A 64 -2.68 9.37 9.05
C LYS A 64 -4.17 9.51 9.34
N TYR A 65 -5.01 8.74 8.65
CA TYR A 65 -6.45 8.98 8.63
C TYR A 65 -7.27 7.77 9.07
N GLY A 66 -6.66 6.58 9.17
CA GLY A 66 -7.35 5.35 9.52
C GLY A 66 -7.32 5.02 11.01
N ASN A 67 -6.71 5.86 11.85
CA ASN A 67 -6.40 5.56 13.26
C ASN A 67 -5.72 4.20 13.44
N VAL A 68 -4.93 3.77 12.44
CA VAL A 68 -4.24 2.49 12.47
C VAL A 68 -2.88 2.69 13.11
N ASP A 69 -2.68 2.12 14.30
CA ASP A 69 -1.38 2.12 14.96
C ASP A 69 -0.29 1.48 14.07
N ILE A 70 0.94 1.96 14.22
CA ILE A 70 2.08 1.57 13.41
C ILE A 70 2.41 0.07 13.49
N ARG A 71 2.12 -0.58 14.64
CA ARG A 71 2.27 -2.04 14.78
C ARG A 71 1.20 -2.81 14.00
N SER A 72 -0.03 -2.31 14.02
CA SER A 72 -1.12 -2.87 13.22
C SER A 72 -0.85 -2.72 11.72
N LEU A 73 -0.29 -1.58 11.32
CA LEU A 73 0.12 -1.33 9.94
C LEU A 73 1.23 -2.29 9.48
N GLN A 74 2.19 -2.59 10.36
CA GLN A 74 3.25 -3.57 10.08
C GLN A 74 2.68 -4.97 9.81
N ASN A 75 1.67 -5.40 10.58
CA ASN A 75 0.99 -6.67 10.36
C ASN A 75 0.21 -6.69 9.04
N ILE A 76 -0.49 -5.60 8.71
CA ILE A 76 -1.26 -5.46 7.46
C ILE A 76 -0.34 -5.50 6.23
N LEU A 77 0.86 -4.94 6.35
CA LEU A 77 1.85 -4.96 5.28
C LEU A 77 2.63 -6.30 5.28
N GLY A 78 2.83 -6.98 6.40
CA GLY A 78 3.56 -8.25 6.43
C GLY A 78 5.04 -8.09 6.05
N HIS A 79 5.69 -7.01 6.49
CA HIS A 79 7.14 -6.80 6.31
C HIS A 79 7.92 -7.51 7.45
N GLU A 80 8.88 -8.36 7.11
CA GLU A 80 9.91 -8.85 8.05
C GLU A 80 10.96 -7.77 8.39
N ASN A 81 11.06 -6.67 7.63
CA ASN A 81 12.08 -5.66 7.82
C ASN A 81 11.51 -4.28 8.25
N ILE A 82 11.84 -3.91 9.50
CA ILE A 82 11.43 -2.72 10.25
C ILE A 82 11.93 -1.39 9.67
N SER A 83 12.91 -1.41 8.77
CA SER A 83 13.54 -0.19 8.22
C SER A 83 12.64 0.65 7.30
N THR A 84 11.50 0.14 6.83
CA THR A 84 10.52 0.95 6.04
C THR A 84 9.43 1.60 6.89
N THR A 85 9.24 1.15 8.13
CA THR A 85 8.20 1.66 9.03
C THR A 85 8.60 2.98 9.68
N GLN A 86 9.90 3.20 9.90
CA GLN A 86 10.48 4.45 10.42
C GLN A 86 10.34 5.66 9.47
N ILE A 87 10.06 5.44 8.18
CA ILE A 87 9.75 6.54 7.27
C ILE A 87 8.39 7.16 7.63
N TYR A 88 7.45 6.38 8.19
CA TYR A 88 6.12 6.86 8.56
C TYR A 88 6.08 7.64 9.87
N THR A 89 7.05 7.43 10.78
CA THR A 89 7.17 8.24 12.00
C THR A 89 7.63 9.66 11.70
N HIS A 90 8.28 9.90 10.55
CA HIS A 90 8.70 11.24 10.15
C HIS A 90 7.55 12.08 9.55
N VAL A 91 6.43 11.43 9.25
CA VAL A 91 5.28 12.01 8.55
C VAL A 91 4.30 12.71 9.51
N ASP A 92 4.62 12.71 10.80
CA ASP A 92 3.73 13.10 11.88
C ASP A 92 4.34 14.14 12.84
N ASP A 93 5.01 15.12 12.26
CA ASP A 93 5.59 16.27 12.97
C ASP A 93 4.53 17.06 13.77
N GLU A 94 3.25 16.98 13.37
CA GLU A 94 2.13 17.68 14.01
C GLU A 94 1.62 16.95 15.26
N THR A 95 1.42 15.63 15.19
CA THR A 95 1.02 14.82 16.34
C THR A 95 2.14 14.72 17.37
N LEU A 96 3.41 14.72 16.93
CA LEU A 96 4.56 14.84 17.83
C LEU A 96 4.58 16.21 18.54
N ARG A 97 4.30 17.30 17.82
CA ARG A 97 4.17 18.65 18.41
C ARG A 97 3.01 18.74 19.39
N GLU A 98 1.87 18.11 19.11
CA GLU A 98 0.76 18.04 20.05
C GLU A 98 1.11 17.22 21.29
N ALA A 99 1.76 16.07 21.14
CA ALA A 99 2.21 15.26 22.26
C ALA A 99 3.17 16.04 23.19
N VAL A 100 4.09 16.81 22.61
CA VAL A 100 4.98 17.71 23.36
C VAL A 100 4.20 18.82 24.08
N LYS A 101 3.16 19.40 23.46
CA LYS A 101 2.29 20.41 24.10
C LYS A 101 1.45 19.84 25.23
N THR A 102 1.03 18.58 25.14
CA THR A 102 0.28 17.87 26.19
C THR A 102 1.17 17.29 27.29
N ASN A 103 2.49 17.48 27.22
CA ASN A 103 3.39 17.00 28.25
C ASN A 103 3.03 17.66 29.60
N PRO A 104 2.72 16.88 30.65
CA PRO A 104 2.36 17.41 31.97
C PRO A 104 3.48 18.25 32.62
N LEU A 105 4.71 18.15 32.13
CA LEU A 105 5.85 18.96 32.56
C LEU A 105 6.07 20.23 31.70
N ALA A 106 5.33 20.42 30.60
CA ALA A 106 5.55 21.55 29.68
C ALA A 106 5.28 22.92 30.32
N ASN A 107 4.50 22.98 31.40
CA ASN A 107 4.14 24.22 32.10
C ASN A 107 4.79 24.37 33.48
N ILE A 108 5.71 23.48 33.87
CA ILE A 108 6.40 23.57 35.15
C ILE A 108 7.70 24.36 34.92
N LYS A 109 7.67 25.65 35.26
CA LYS A 109 8.86 26.52 35.39
C LYS A 109 9.53 26.32 36.75
#